data_AF-A0A5N5G885-F1
#
_entry.id   AF-A0A5N5G885-F1
#
_cell.length_a   1.000
_cell.length_b   1.000
_cell.length_c   1.000
_cell.angle_alpha   90.00
_cell.angle_beta   90.00
_cell.angle_gamma   90.00
#
_symmetry.space_group_name_H-M   'P 1'
#
loop_
_entity.id
_entity.type
_entity.pdbx_description
1 polymer ?
#
loop_
_entity_poly.entity_id
_entity_poly.type
_entity_poly.pdbx_seq_one_letter_code
_entity_poly.pdbx_strand_id
1 'polypeptide(L)'
;MVQIKRASMNLANIYMKRVTLELESIRNSDRESSQESLLLQGVHFAYRAHQFAGGLDSETLCAFEEIRQRVPGHLGGSRELLAGIASS
;
A
#
# COMPACT_ATOMS: atom_id res chain seq x y z
N MET A 1 2.49 8.39 23.68
CA MET A 1 2.73 8.54 22.23
C MET A 1 3.26 7.28 21.54
N VAL A 2 4.33 6.66 22.03
CA VAL A 2 5.00 5.50 21.37
C VAL A 2 4.06 4.30 21.13
N GLN A 3 3.19 3.98 22.09
CA GLN A 3 2.24 2.87 21.94
C GLN A 3 1.19 3.12 20.84
N ILE A 4 0.71 4.37 20.71
CA ILE A 4 -0.23 4.75 19.64
C ILE A 4 0.45 4.66 18.28
N LYS A 5 1.69 5.16 18.16
CA LYS A 5 2.47 5.02 16.92
C LYS A 5 2.63 3.55 16.50
N ARG A 6 2.98 2.67 17.44
CA ARG A 6 3.12 1.23 17.17
C ARG A 6 1.79 0.58 16.79
N ALA A 7 0.69 0.93 17.44
CA ALA A 7 -0.64 0.44 17.09
C ALA A 7 -1.05 0.90 15.68
N SER A 8 -0.75 2.15 15.30
CA SER A 8 -0.98 2.67 13.94
C SER A 8 -0.17 1.91 12.88
N MET A 9 1.08 1.54 13.17
CA MET A 9 1.89 0.71 12.24
C MET A 9 1.32 -0.70 12.09
N ASN A 10 0.90 -1.33 13.18
CA ASN A 10 0.25 -2.64 13.11
C ASN A 10 -1.04 -2.58 12.25
N LEU A 11 -1.84 -1.53 12.42
CA LEU A 11 -3.04 -1.33 11.59
C LEU A 11 -2.68 -1.14 10.10
N ALA A 12 -1.59 -0.42 9.80
CA ALA A 12 -1.11 -0.27 8.43
C ALA A 12 -0.73 -1.60 7.81
N ASN A 13 0.04 -2.42 8.53
CA ASN A 13 0.43 -3.74 8.10
C ASN A 13 -0.79 -4.65 7.83
N ILE A 14 -1.76 -4.70 8.75
CA ILE A 14 -3.00 -5.46 8.57
C ILE A 14 -3.76 -4.98 7.32
N TYR A 15 -3.86 -3.65 7.14
CA TYR A 15 -4.54 -3.08 5.99
C TYR A 15 -3.83 -3.46 4.68
N MET A 16 -2.50 -3.35 4.61
CA MET A 16 -1.74 -3.71 3.40
C MET A 16 -1.89 -5.19 3.06
N LYS A 17 -1.81 -6.09 4.05
CA LYS A 17 -2.05 -7.52 3.84
C LYS A 17 -3.45 -7.79 3.26
N ARG A 18 -4.46 -7.04 3.72
CA ARG A 18 -5.82 -7.16 3.19
C ARG A 18 -5.92 -6.66 1.74
N VAL A 19 -5.29 -5.54 1.42
CA VAL A 19 -5.21 -5.04 0.03
C VAL A 19 -4.62 -6.10 -0.88
N THR A 20 -3.54 -6.78 -0.45
CA THR A 20 -2.92 -7.88 -1.21
C THR A 20 -3.90 -9.02 -1.49
N LEU A 21 -4.69 -9.45 -0.51
CA LEU A 21 -5.66 -10.54 -0.68
C LEU A 21 -6.80 -10.17 -1.64
N GLU A 22 -7.34 -8.96 -1.48
CA GLU A 22 -8.41 -8.45 -2.36
C GLU A 22 -7.90 -8.28 -3.80
N LEU A 23 -6.64 -7.84 -3.96
CA LEU A 23 -5.98 -7.71 -5.26
C LEU A 23 -5.91 -9.05 -6.01
N GLU A 24 -5.51 -10.13 -5.33
CA GLU A 24 -5.51 -11.48 -5.92
C GLU A 24 -6.93 -11.98 -6.24
N SER A 25 -7.93 -11.61 -5.43
CA SER A 25 -9.33 -11.97 -5.69
C SER A 25 -9.89 -11.28 -6.92
N ILE A 26 -9.55 -10.00 -7.13
CA ILE A 26 -10.04 -9.18 -8.25
C ILE A 26 -9.30 -9.48 -9.55
N ARG A 27 -8.06 -9.99 -9.50
CA ARG A 27 -7.20 -10.26 -10.65
C ARG A 27 -7.83 -11.16 -11.73
N ASN A 28 -8.82 -11.98 -11.39
CA ASN A 28 -9.55 -12.86 -12.33
C ASN A 28 -10.93 -12.32 -12.72
N SER A 29 -11.22 -11.04 -12.44
CA SER A 29 -12.49 -10.37 -12.69
C SER A 29 -12.28 -9.16 -13.62
N ASP A 30 -13.25 -8.80 -14.46
CA ASP A 30 -13.27 -7.58 -15.29
C ASP A 30 -13.39 -6.26 -14.49
N ARG A 31 -12.96 -6.25 -13.23
CA ARG A 31 -13.11 -5.15 -12.27
C ARG A 31 -11.83 -4.33 -12.11
N GLU A 32 -11.16 -4.01 -13.21
CA GLU A 32 -9.90 -3.24 -13.24
C GLU A 32 -10.00 -1.89 -12.48
N SER A 33 -11.11 -1.18 -12.61
CA SER A 33 -11.35 0.09 -11.89
C SER A 33 -11.45 -0.09 -10.36
N SER A 34 -11.88 -1.26 -9.90
CA SER A 34 -11.92 -1.58 -8.46
C SER A 34 -10.52 -1.85 -7.92
N GLN A 35 -9.64 -2.41 -8.75
CA GLN A 35 -8.25 -2.67 -8.42
C GLN A 35 -7.45 -1.37 -8.27
N GLU A 36 -7.62 -0.42 -9.19
CA GLU A 36 -7.01 0.92 -9.11
C GLU A 36 -7.41 1.70 -7.87
N SER A 37 -8.72 1.74 -7.58
CA SER A 37 -9.26 2.45 -6.42
C SER A 37 -8.72 1.87 -5.10
N LEU A 38 -8.65 0.53 -5.01
CA LEU A 38 -8.11 -0.15 -3.84
C LEU A 38 -6.62 0.16 -3.62
N LEU A 39 -5.82 0.16 -4.69
CA LEU A 39 -4.40 0.53 -4.62
C LEU A 39 -4.23 1.98 -4.16
N LEU A 40 -4.98 2.91 -4.73
CA LEU A 40 -4.92 4.32 -4.35
C LEU A 40 -5.26 4.53 -2.87
N GLN A 41 -6.30 3.85 -2.38
CA GLN A 41 -6.69 3.89 -0.97
C GLN A 41 -5.58 3.35 -0.06
N GLY A 42 -4.91 2.25 -0.44
CA GLY A 42 -3.78 1.71 0.31
C GLY A 42 -2.57 2.63 0.35
N VAL A 43 -2.20 3.23 -0.79
CA VAL A 43 -1.11 4.22 -0.85
C VAL A 43 -1.42 5.42 0.04
N HIS A 44 -2.64 5.97 -0.03
CA HIS A 44 -3.05 7.10 0.81
C HIS A 44 -3.00 6.76 2.30
N PHE A 45 -3.50 5.59 2.69
CA PHE A 45 -3.46 5.16 4.07
C PHE A 45 -2.03 5.08 4.60
N ALA A 46 -1.13 4.44 3.85
CA ALA A 46 0.26 4.28 4.23
C ALA A 46 0.99 5.62 4.34
N TYR A 47 0.73 6.54 3.42
CA TYR A 47 1.29 7.88 3.46
C TYR A 47 0.88 8.63 4.74
N ARG A 48 -0.40 8.52 5.15
CA ARG A 48 -0.88 9.11 6.41
C ARG A 48 -0.24 8.45 7.62
N ALA A 49 -0.05 7.13 7.59
CA ALA A 49 0.63 6.39 8.65
C ALA A 49 2.11 6.82 8.77
N HIS A 50 2.79 6.96 7.64
CA HIS A 50 4.16 7.48 7.54
C HIS A 50 4.28 8.89 8.14
N GLN A 51 3.42 9.83 7.72
CA GLN A 51 3.41 11.21 8.24
C GLN A 51 3.19 11.25 9.77
N PHE A 52 2.34 10.36 10.28
CA PHE A 52 2.04 10.29 11.71
C PHE A 52 3.18 9.68 12.54
N ALA A 53 3.77 8.58 12.06
CA ALA A 53 4.79 7.85 12.80
C ALA A 53 6.19 8.46 12.64
N GLY A 54 6.46 9.14 11.52
CA GLY A 54 7.77 9.63 11.12
C GLY A 54 8.58 8.59 10.34
N GLY A 55 7.91 7.67 9.65
CA GLY A 55 8.53 6.53 8.97
C GLY A 55 7.59 5.32 8.88
N LEU A 56 7.93 4.35 8.03
CA LEU A 56 7.29 3.03 8.00
C LEU A 56 8.28 1.99 8.53
N ASP A 57 7.79 0.97 9.23
CA ASP A 57 8.63 -0.14 9.67
C ASP A 57 8.92 -1.12 8.52
N SER A 58 9.91 -1.99 8.72
CA SER A 58 10.35 -2.95 7.70
C SER A 58 9.24 -3.94 7.28
N GLU A 59 8.34 -4.30 8.21
CA GLU A 59 7.22 -5.18 7.89
C GLU A 59 6.22 -4.49 6.96
N THR A 60 5.91 -3.21 7.22
CA THR A 60 5.01 -2.43 6.37
C THR A 60 5.63 -2.17 4.99
N LEU A 61 6.93 -1.91 4.92
CA LEU A 61 7.65 -1.76 3.64
C LEU A 61 7.65 -3.06 2.82
N CYS A 62 7.87 -4.21 3.47
CA CYS A 62 7.78 -5.52 2.82
C CYS A 62 6.37 -5.76 2.23
N ALA A 63 5.32 -5.44 2.98
CA ALA A 63 3.94 -5.55 2.50
C ALA A 63 3.66 -4.66 1.27
N PHE A 64 4.32 -3.49 1.18
CA PHE A 64 4.25 -2.62 0.00
C PHE A 64 4.89 -3.22 -1.25
N GLU A 65 6.08 -3.82 -1.09
CA GLU A 65 6.78 -4.48 -2.19
C GLU A 65 5.97 -5.66 -2.73
N GLU A 66 5.36 -6.41 -1.82
CA GLU A 66 4.43 -7.48 -2.14
C GLU A 66 3.21 -7.04 -2.96
N ILE A 67 2.62 -5.88 -2.64
CA ILE A 67 1.56 -5.29 -3.46
C ILE A 67 2.11 -4.93 -4.83
N ARG A 68 3.28 -4.28 -4.89
CA ARG A 68 3.94 -3.85 -6.13
C ARG A 68 4.18 -4.99 -7.11
N GLN A 69 4.60 -6.16 -6.63
CA GLN A 69 4.83 -7.34 -7.47
C GLN A 69 3.56 -7.90 -8.11
N ARG A 70 2.40 -7.59 -7.51
CA ARG A 70 1.08 -8.11 -7.92
C ARG A 70 0.30 -7.13 -8.79
N VAL A 71 0.73 -5.87 -8.89
CA VAL A 71 0.12 -4.89 -9.80
C VAL A 71 0.61 -5.16 -11.24
N PRO A 72 -0.30 -5.44 -12.19
CA PRO A 72 0.02 -5.60 -13.61
C PRO A 72 0.75 -4.38 -14.18
N GLY A 73 1.72 -4.61 -15.10
CA GLY A 73 2.52 -3.55 -15.71
C GLY A 73 1.74 -2.50 -16.52
N HIS A 74 0.50 -2.77 -16.95
CA HIS A 74 -0.36 -1.80 -17.67
C HIS A 74 -1.02 -0.78 -16.74
N LEU A 75 -1.18 -1.10 -15.46
CA LEU A 75 -1.52 -0.14 -14.39
C LEU A 75 -0.29 0.71 -13.99
N GLY A 76 0.85 0.47 -14.63
CA GLY A 76 2.16 1.10 -14.43
C GLY A 76 2.26 2.58 -14.85
N GLY A 77 1.15 3.26 -15.17
CA GLY A 77 1.12 4.73 -15.20
C GLY A 77 1.44 5.36 -13.83
N SER A 78 1.35 4.59 -12.74
CA SER A 78 1.75 5.01 -11.38
C SER A 78 3.23 4.79 -11.04
N ARG A 79 4.06 4.31 -11.99
CA ARG A 79 5.50 4.09 -11.75
C ARG A 79 6.25 5.39 -11.43
N GLU A 80 5.73 6.54 -11.86
CA GLU A 80 6.28 7.88 -11.58
C GLU A 80 5.79 8.44 -10.24
N LEU A 81 4.54 8.17 -9.85
CA LEU A 81 3.96 8.65 -8.58
C LEU A 81 4.64 8.06 -7.35
N LEU A 82 5.04 6.78 -7.41
CA LEU A 82 5.68 6.08 -6.29
C LEU A 82 7.18 6.33 -6.21
N ALA A 83 7.86 6.61 -7.33
CA ALA A 83 9.27 6.97 -7.35
C ALA A 83 9.53 8.29 -6.60
N GLY A 84 8.59 9.24 -6.66
CA GLY A 84 8.68 10.50 -5.90
C GLY A 84 8.66 10.32 -4.38
N ILE A 85 8.10 9.22 -3.87
CA ILE A 85 8.00 8.95 -2.43
C ILE A 85 9.33 8.41 -1.87
N ALA A 86 10.10 7.69 -2.69
CA ALA A 86 11.38 7.10 -2.28
C ALA A 86 12.57 8.10 -2.32
N SER A 87 12.38 9.27 -2.96
CA SER A 87 13.41 10.30 -3.11
C SER A 87 13.28 11.48 -2.15
N SER A 88 12.36 11.45 -1.18
CA SER A 88 12.20 12.51 -0.17
C SER A 88 12.63 12.08 1.22
#